data_AF-A0A7D5R8X2-F1
#
_entry.id   AF-A0A7D5R8X2-F1
#
_cell.length_a   1.000
_cell.length_b   1.000
_cell.length_c   1.000
_cell.angle_alpha   90.00
_cell.angle_beta   90.00
_cell.angle_gamma   90.00
#
_symmetry.space_group_name_H-M   'P 1'
#
loop_
_entity.id
_entity.type
_entity.pdbx_description
1 polymer ?
#
loop_
_entity_poly.entity_id
_entity_poly.type
_entity_poly.pdbx_seq_one_letter_code
_entity_poly.pdbx_strand_id
1 'polypeptide(L)'
;MNKPILLLFSLSILFLTVIISPVSADVLPPKKQINFGISGDDVVCESGMFKVIKDRTNSVSCVNVKTVSKLVSLGWAKPVDETKLNDAIAKLTLSTGTINQLILIPISSDFGKQISKVSVGSYDFVFDVCASTQTIVSPSILIRSDSETKHYELSETVSPNSCVTSAVIIKASNPDSINAILQNKGDISQTILSLSEKVESLKLQLQDAKKSFGKENTEENKMIGTKIIDLRKQLNDTREDLQRIYFALYTPDKAKFVPQKLSFLGTPIEGESAVKISVSPSVASLNSYNVFFEACAGMKQVRLPVISISSDFESIDVKMGEKISPNTCQMSSAKIIATDPESISVNPAGNADSSIQVDELEVKINDLQKQLTSEKELLKILIHNPNRPENFEEQLTLHVEKITTLRNDVISAKSELSKILYLTYR
;
A
#
# COMPACT_ATOMS: atom_id res chain seq x y z
N MET A 1 -40.05 51.78 22.08
CA MET A 1 -39.32 51.74 20.78
C MET A 1 -37.83 51.79 21.14
N ASN A 2 -36.92 50.85 20.89
CA ASN A 2 -36.86 49.62 20.09
C ASN A 2 -35.95 48.59 20.82
N LYS A 3 -36.27 47.29 20.74
CA LYS A 3 -35.34 46.15 20.93
C LYS A 3 -34.81 45.71 19.54
N PRO A 4 -33.66 45.01 19.41
CA PRO A 4 -33.63 43.53 19.53
C PRO A 4 -32.38 43.00 20.30
N ILE A 5 -32.51 42.02 21.19
CA ILE A 5 -32.39 40.55 20.97
C ILE A 5 -31.05 40.18 20.32
N LEU A 6 -30.13 39.61 21.11
CA LEU A 6 -29.04 38.80 20.60
C LEU A 6 -28.95 37.51 21.44
N LEU A 7 -29.34 36.43 20.77
CA LEU A 7 -29.43 35.06 21.28
C LEU A 7 -28.04 34.47 21.51
N LEU A 8 -27.81 33.98 22.71
CA LEU A 8 -26.76 33.00 23.04
C LEU A 8 -27.12 31.66 22.39
N PHE A 9 -26.46 31.30 21.29
CA PHE A 9 -26.42 29.93 20.79
C PHE A 9 -25.02 29.36 21.06
N SER A 10 -24.90 28.57 22.14
CA SER A 10 -23.74 27.71 22.36
C SER A 10 -23.82 26.52 21.41
N LEU A 11 -23.16 26.62 20.26
CA LEU A 11 -23.02 25.50 19.33
C LEU A 11 -21.88 24.59 19.84
N SER A 12 -22.25 23.59 20.65
CA SER A 12 -21.37 22.47 20.98
C SER A 12 -21.20 21.62 19.71
N ILE A 13 -20.11 21.85 18.99
CA ILE A 13 -19.70 21.01 17.86
C ILE A 13 -19.05 19.76 18.45
N LEU A 14 -19.88 18.73 18.65
CA LEU A 14 -19.43 17.37 18.89
C LEU A 14 -18.72 16.90 17.60
N PHE A 15 -17.39 16.91 17.58
CA PHE A 15 -16.61 16.25 16.54
C PHE A 15 -16.87 14.74 16.63
N LEU A 16 -17.82 14.24 15.84
CA LEU A 16 -17.88 12.82 15.49
C LEU A 16 -16.65 12.53 14.62
N THR A 17 -15.61 12.00 15.25
CA THR A 17 -14.54 11.31 14.55
C THR A 17 -15.13 10.07 13.90
N VAL A 18 -15.46 10.17 12.60
CA VAL A 18 -15.75 8.99 11.78
C VAL A 18 -14.42 8.26 11.61
N ILE A 19 -14.20 7.23 12.42
CA ILE A 19 -13.13 6.25 12.20
C ILE A 19 -13.53 5.50 10.93
N ILE A 20 -13.05 5.97 9.78
CA ILE A 20 -13.16 5.25 8.52
C ILE A 20 -12.16 4.09 8.62
N SER A 21 -12.63 2.90 8.98
CA SER A 21 -11.85 1.68 8.80
C SER A 21 -11.62 1.47 7.30
N PRO A 22 -10.39 1.17 6.85
CA PRO A 22 -10.15 0.85 5.45
C PRO A 22 -10.97 -0.38 5.07
N VAL A 23 -11.75 -0.23 4.00
CA VAL A 23 -12.56 -1.26 3.38
C VAL A 23 -11.63 -2.30 2.77
N SER A 24 -11.69 -3.53 3.28
CA SER A 24 -11.00 -4.69 2.68
C SER A 24 -11.77 -5.13 1.43
N ALA A 25 -11.07 -5.19 0.30
CA ALA A 25 -11.64 -5.24 -1.04
C ALA A 25 -12.24 -6.59 -1.48
N ASP A 26 -12.73 -7.44 -0.58
CA ASP A 26 -13.19 -8.79 -0.93
C ASP A 26 -14.68 -8.90 -1.27
N VAL A 27 -15.51 -7.90 -0.92
CA VAL A 27 -16.95 -7.92 -1.24
C VAL A 27 -17.37 -6.60 -1.89
N LEU A 28 -17.99 -6.68 -3.08
CA LEU A 28 -18.50 -5.50 -3.77
C LEU A 28 -19.56 -4.78 -2.91
N PRO A 29 -19.59 -3.43 -2.87
CA PRO A 29 -20.63 -2.71 -2.12
C PRO A 29 -22.06 -3.12 -2.55
N PRO A 30 -23.05 -3.18 -1.63
CA PRO A 30 -24.42 -3.64 -1.91
C PRO A 30 -25.08 -3.01 -3.13
N LYS A 31 -24.87 -1.70 -3.33
CA LYS A 31 -25.39 -0.98 -4.49
C LYS A 31 -24.81 -1.47 -5.81
N LYS A 32 -23.52 -1.84 -5.82
CA LYS A 32 -22.88 -2.42 -7.01
C LYS A 32 -23.38 -3.85 -7.26
N GLN A 33 -23.54 -4.66 -6.20
CA GLN A 33 -24.11 -6.01 -6.32
C GLN A 33 -25.51 -5.99 -6.96
N ILE A 34 -26.39 -5.10 -6.51
CA ILE A 34 -27.74 -4.94 -7.09
C ILE A 34 -27.67 -4.46 -8.55
N ASN A 35 -26.76 -3.54 -8.88
CA ASN A 35 -26.57 -3.10 -10.26
C ASN A 35 -26.07 -4.21 -11.19
N PHE A 36 -25.43 -5.25 -10.64
CA PHE A 36 -25.06 -6.47 -11.37
C PHE A 36 -26.18 -7.51 -11.44
N GLY A 37 -27.40 -7.18 -10.98
CA GLY A 37 -28.57 -8.05 -11.05
C GLY A 37 -28.72 -9.01 -9.86
N ILE A 38 -27.91 -8.86 -8.80
CA ILE A 38 -28.05 -9.65 -7.57
C ILE A 38 -29.31 -9.18 -6.82
N SER A 39 -30.19 -10.12 -6.48
CA SER A 39 -31.40 -9.83 -5.69
C SER A 39 -31.03 -9.23 -4.34
N GLY A 40 -31.89 -8.37 -3.78
CA GLY A 40 -31.68 -7.82 -2.44
C GLY A 40 -31.55 -8.90 -1.35
N ASP A 41 -32.10 -10.08 -1.59
CA ASP A 41 -31.98 -11.22 -0.69
C ASP A 41 -30.62 -11.94 -0.78
N ASP A 42 -29.93 -11.82 -1.92
CA ASP A 42 -28.68 -12.51 -2.20
C ASP A 42 -27.45 -11.59 -2.02
N VAL A 43 -27.66 -10.34 -1.60
CA VAL A 43 -26.56 -9.42 -1.29
C VAL A 43 -25.71 -9.96 -0.14
N VAL A 44 -24.41 -10.11 -0.39
CA VAL A 44 -23.42 -10.56 0.60
C VAL A 44 -22.79 -9.34 1.27
N CYS A 45 -22.63 -9.39 2.59
CA CYS A 45 -21.95 -8.34 3.36
C CYS A 45 -20.54 -8.78 3.75
N GLU A 46 -19.64 -7.80 3.92
CA GLU A 46 -18.32 -8.02 4.50
C GLU A 46 -18.41 -8.57 5.93
N SER A 47 -17.35 -9.25 6.38
CA SER A 47 -17.29 -9.78 7.74
C SER A 47 -17.51 -8.68 8.78
N GLY A 48 -18.35 -9.01 9.77
CA GLY A 48 -18.79 -8.10 10.82
C GLY A 48 -19.84 -7.06 10.43
N MET A 49 -20.28 -7.08 9.17
CA MET A 49 -21.44 -6.33 8.71
C MET A 49 -22.63 -7.28 8.52
N PHE A 50 -23.82 -6.76 8.81
CA PHE A 50 -25.08 -7.48 8.70
C PHE A 50 -25.97 -6.81 7.66
N LYS A 51 -26.64 -7.62 6.85
CA LYS A 51 -27.55 -7.14 5.82
C LYS A 51 -28.84 -6.62 6.44
N VAL A 52 -29.20 -5.39 6.13
CA VAL A 52 -30.45 -4.76 6.56
C VAL A 52 -31.15 -4.11 5.37
N ILE A 53 -32.48 -4.04 5.45
CA ILE A 53 -33.30 -3.32 4.46
C ILE A 53 -33.74 -2.01 5.12
N LYS A 54 -33.42 -0.88 4.49
CA LYS A 54 -33.86 0.43 4.98
C LYS A 54 -35.38 0.53 4.92
N ASP A 55 -35.99 1.00 6.01
CA ASP A 55 -37.44 1.06 6.14
C ASP A 55 -38.08 2.01 5.10
N ARG A 56 -37.50 3.19 4.93
CA ARG A 56 -38.05 4.24 4.04
C ARG A 56 -37.86 3.98 2.55
N THR A 57 -36.76 3.34 2.16
CA THR A 57 -36.33 3.27 0.75
C THR A 57 -36.35 1.85 0.19
N ASN A 58 -36.64 0.84 1.00
CA ASN A 58 -36.51 -0.58 0.64
C ASN A 58 -35.14 -0.97 0.05
N SER A 59 -34.12 -0.15 0.27
CA SER A 59 -32.77 -0.41 -0.25
C SER A 59 -31.98 -1.27 0.72
N VAL A 60 -31.22 -2.23 0.20
CA VAL A 60 -30.32 -3.06 0.99
C VAL A 60 -29.07 -2.28 1.41
N SER A 61 -28.61 -2.51 2.63
CA SER A 61 -27.35 -1.96 3.15
C SER A 61 -26.69 -2.95 4.09
N CYS A 62 -25.37 -2.93 4.14
CA CYS A 62 -24.58 -3.67 5.12
C CYS A 62 -24.20 -2.71 6.24
N VAL A 63 -24.56 -3.04 7.48
CA VAL A 63 -24.30 -2.20 8.66
C VAL A 63 -23.60 -3.02 9.74
N ASN A 64 -22.83 -2.38 10.61
CA ASN A 64 -22.11 -3.12 11.65
C ASN A 64 -23.10 -3.92 12.52
N VAL A 65 -22.82 -5.22 12.72
CA VAL A 65 -23.73 -6.15 13.41
C VAL A 65 -24.13 -5.63 14.81
N LYS A 66 -23.23 -4.95 15.52
CA LYS A 66 -23.48 -4.36 16.86
C LYS A 66 -24.50 -3.22 16.84
N THR A 67 -24.71 -2.60 15.68
CA THR A 67 -25.60 -1.43 15.51
C THR A 67 -26.98 -1.78 14.96
N VAL A 68 -27.19 -3.02 14.49
CA VAL A 68 -28.43 -3.45 13.82
C VAL A 68 -29.64 -3.24 14.72
N SER A 69 -29.62 -3.76 15.96
CA SER A 69 -30.77 -3.66 16.88
C SER A 69 -31.12 -2.20 17.18
N LYS A 70 -30.12 -1.31 17.25
CA LYS A 70 -30.31 0.14 17.43
C LYS A 70 -30.92 0.79 16.18
N LEU A 71 -30.51 0.38 14.99
CA LEU A 71 -31.04 0.92 13.73
C LEU A 71 -32.48 0.47 13.47
N VAL A 72 -32.84 -0.74 13.89
CA VAL A 72 -34.21 -1.24 13.86
C VAL A 72 -35.08 -0.48 14.87
N SER A 73 -34.62 -0.30 16.11
CA SER A 73 -35.40 0.43 17.13
C SER A 73 -35.59 1.92 16.80
N LEU A 74 -34.67 2.52 16.05
CA LEU A 74 -34.79 3.89 15.53
C LEU A 74 -35.66 4.00 14.26
N GLY A 75 -36.24 2.90 13.78
CA GLY A 75 -37.07 2.88 12.56
C GLY A 75 -36.29 3.18 11.28
N TRP A 76 -34.96 3.03 11.30
CA TRP A 76 -34.12 3.21 10.11
C TRP A 76 -34.08 1.96 9.23
N ALA A 77 -34.08 0.79 9.87
CA ALA A 77 -34.12 -0.52 9.22
C ALA A 77 -35.40 -1.28 9.58
N LYS A 78 -35.86 -2.13 8.66
CA LYS A 78 -36.95 -3.10 8.91
C LYS A 78 -36.52 -4.13 9.96
N PRO A 79 -37.49 -4.76 10.66
CA PRO A 79 -37.20 -5.87 11.56
C PRO A 79 -36.38 -6.96 10.87
N VAL A 80 -35.37 -7.45 11.56
CA VAL A 80 -34.49 -8.53 11.10
C VAL A 80 -34.76 -9.80 11.87
N ASP A 81 -34.38 -10.94 11.29
CA ASP A 81 -34.41 -12.23 11.98
C ASP A 81 -33.42 -12.22 13.15
N GLU A 82 -33.96 -12.19 14.38
CA GLU A 82 -33.18 -12.10 15.62
C GLU A 82 -32.27 -13.33 15.80
N THR A 83 -32.67 -14.50 15.30
CA THR A 83 -31.83 -15.71 15.41
C THR A 83 -30.56 -15.56 14.58
N LYS A 84 -30.69 -15.12 13.33
CA LYS A 84 -29.55 -14.85 12.43
C LYS A 84 -28.69 -13.69 12.92
N LEU A 85 -29.31 -12.66 13.51
CA LEU A 85 -28.57 -11.54 14.09
C LEU A 85 -27.76 -11.99 15.31
N ASN A 86 -28.37 -12.77 16.22
CA ASN A 86 -27.69 -13.28 17.40
C ASN A 86 -26.58 -14.27 17.03
N ASP A 87 -26.78 -15.11 16.02
CA ASP A 87 -25.73 -15.97 15.46
C ASP A 87 -24.57 -15.14 14.87
N ALA A 88 -24.87 -14.06 14.15
CA ALA A 88 -23.86 -13.16 13.61
C ALA A 88 -23.12 -12.38 14.71
N ILE A 89 -23.82 -11.96 15.77
CA ILE A 89 -23.21 -11.32 16.95
C ILE A 89 -22.32 -12.32 17.69
N ALA A 90 -22.80 -13.55 17.91
CA ALA A 90 -22.06 -14.62 18.58
C ALA A 90 -20.76 -14.96 17.82
N LYS A 91 -20.85 -15.06 16.49
CA LYS A 91 -19.68 -15.25 15.60
C LYS A 91 -18.69 -14.08 15.68
N LEU A 92 -19.17 -12.84 15.83
CA LEU A 92 -18.30 -11.66 15.97
C LEU A 92 -17.65 -11.54 17.36
N THR A 93 -18.27 -12.08 18.40
CA THR A 93 -17.73 -12.07 19.78
C THR A 93 -16.74 -13.20 20.06
N LEU A 94 -16.64 -14.20 19.18
CA LEU A 94 -15.54 -15.15 19.18
C LEU A 94 -14.29 -14.45 18.64
N SER A 95 -13.53 -13.80 19.52
CA SER A 95 -12.16 -13.38 19.23
C SER A 95 -11.34 -14.62 18.91
N THR A 96 -11.13 -14.90 17.63
CA THR A 96 -10.47 -16.12 17.17
C THR A 96 -8.96 -16.10 17.47
N GLY A 97 -8.39 -14.91 17.67
CA GLY A 97 -7.03 -14.75 18.18
C GLY A 97 -6.68 -13.34 18.62
N THR A 98 -5.65 -13.23 19.45
CA THR A 98 -5.08 -11.98 19.96
C THR A 98 -3.60 -11.86 19.58
N ILE A 99 -3.12 -10.63 19.45
CA ILE A 99 -1.68 -10.36 19.34
C ILE A 99 -1.23 -9.71 20.63
N ASN A 100 -0.22 -10.31 21.25
CA ASN A 100 0.41 -9.78 22.44
C ASN A 100 1.82 -9.32 22.07
N GLN A 101 2.12 -8.05 22.27
CA GLN A 101 3.51 -7.58 22.21
C GLN A 101 4.26 -8.15 23.41
N LEU A 102 5.37 -8.84 23.14
CA LEU A 102 6.23 -9.40 24.19
C LEU A 102 7.35 -8.43 24.53
N ILE A 103 8.16 -8.07 23.54
CA ILE A 103 9.38 -7.28 23.74
C ILE A 103 9.58 -6.37 22.53
N LEU A 104 10.04 -5.16 22.80
CA LEU A 104 10.49 -4.21 21.78
C LEU A 104 11.95 -3.83 22.08
N ILE A 105 12.88 -4.28 21.24
CA ILE A 105 14.32 -4.06 21.45
C ILE A 105 14.82 -3.01 20.45
N PRO A 106 15.41 -1.89 20.90
CA PRO A 106 15.97 -0.90 19.99
C PRO A 106 17.20 -1.46 19.27
N ILE A 107 17.24 -1.29 17.95
CA ILE A 107 18.39 -1.62 17.12
C ILE A 107 19.19 -0.33 16.89
N SER A 108 20.38 -0.29 17.47
CA SER A 108 21.34 0.78 17.27
C SER A 108 21.83 0.80 15.82
N SER A 109 21.69 1.94 15.12
CA SER A 109 22.30 2.12 13.81
C SER A 109 23.35 3.24 13.84
N ASP A 110 24.60 2.89 13.52
CA ASP A 110 25.73 3.82 13.47
C ASP A 110 25.95 4.44 12.07
N PHE A 111 24.99 4.26 11.15
CA PHE A 111 25.15 4.71 9.77
C PHE A 111 25.17 6.25 9.67
N GLY A 112 26.35 6.80 9.37
CA GLY A 112 26.52 8.18 8.89
C GLY A 112 26.68 9.30 9.93
N LYS A 113 26.96 9.00 11.21
CA LYS A 113 27.17 10.05 12.23
C LYS A 113 28.57 10.02 12.82
N GLN A 114 29.16 11.22 12.93
CA GLN A 114 30.50 11.47 13.51
C GLN A 114 30.46 11.74 15.03
N ILE A 115 29.26 11.69 15.66
CA ILE A 115 29.06 11.97 17.09
C ILE A 115 28.23 10.83 17.73
N SER A 116 28.74 10.31 18.84
CA SER A 116 28.37 9.08 19.57
C SER A 116 27.04 9.13 20.35
N LYS A 117 25.98 9.73 19.77
CA LYS A 117 24.62 9.58 20.30
C LYS A 117 23.88 8.56 19.45
N VAL A 118 23.75 7.34 19.98
CA VAL A 118 23.04 6.22 19.35
C VAL A 118 21.63 6.68 18.95
N SER A 119 21.38 6.86 17.65
CA SER A 119 20.02 7.07 17.16
C SER A 119 19.40 5.73 16.86
N VAL A 120 18.38 5.37 17.63
CA VAL A 120 17.55 4.19 17.38
C VAL A 120 16.61 4.53 16.23
N GLY A 121 16.80 3.90 15.08
CA GLY A 121 15.93 4.08 13.90
C GLY A 121 15.12 2.83 13.55
N SER A 122 15.31 1.74 14.29
CA SER A 122 14.63 0.45 14.06
C SER A 122 14.51 -0.31 15.37
N TYR A 123 13.53 -1.18 15.44
CA TYR A 123 13.27 -2.01 16.62
C TYR A 123 13.01 -3.45 16.19
N ASP A 124 13.53 -4.40 16.95
CA ASP A 124 13.06 -5.79 16.93
C ASP A 124 11.75 -5.84 17.72
N PHE A 125 10.65 -6.03 17.00
CA PHE A 125 9.32 -6.20 17.55
C PHE A 125 9.01 -7.69 17.67
N VAL A 126 8.99 -8.19 18.90
CA VAL A 126 8.69 -9.59 19.23
C VAL A 126 7.25 -9.66 19.75
N PHE A 127 6.44 -10.54 19.16
CA PHE A 127 5.03 -10.65 19.46
C PHE A 127 4.56 -12.11 19.43
N ASP A 128 3.52 -12.39 20.21
CA ASP A 128 2.79 -13.64 20.19
C ASP A 128 1.48 -13.50 19.44
N VAL A 129 1.19 -14.47 18.59
CA VAL A 129 -0.13 -14.67 18.01
C VAL A 129 -0.78 -15.83 18.74
N CYS A 130 -1.81 -15.55 19.53
CA CYS A 130 -2.52 -16.54 20.33
C CYS A 130 -3.89 -16.84 19.75
N ALA A 131 -4.22 -18.12 19.61
CA ALA A 131 -5.56 -18.57 19.27
C ALA A 131 -6.35 -18.89 20.55
N SER A 132 -7.56 -18.35 20.66
CA SER A 132 -8.43 -18.63 21.82
C SER A 132 -9.08 -20.00 21.67
N THR A 133 -10.22 -20.10 21.00
CA THR A 133 -10.99 -21.36 20.96
C THR A 133 -10.92 -22.09 19.62
N GLN A 134 -10.40 -21.46 18.57
CA GLN A 134 -10.38 -22.02 17.21
C GLN A 134 -9.00 -21.89 16.59
N THR A 135 -8.69 -22.80 15.68
CA THR A 135 -7.44 -22.81 14.92
C THR A 135 -7.37 -21.59 14.01
N ILE A 136 -6.23 -20.88 14.00
CA ILE A 136 -5.96 -19.79 13.05
C ILE A 136 -5.03 -20.32 11.96
N VAL A 137 -5.56 -20.44 10.74
CA VAL A 137 -4.81 -20.88 9.55
C VAL A 137 -4.23 -19.65 8.85
N SER A 138 -2.92 -19.66 8.64
CA SER A 138 -2.14 -18.57 8.04
C SER A 138 -2.48 -17.18 8.65
N PRO A 139 -2.08 -16.94 9.91
CA PRO A 139 -2.29 -15.66 10.55
C PRO A 139 -1.58 -14.54 9.77
N SER A 140 -2.34 -13.50 9.45
CA SER A 140 -1.85 -12.31 8.76
C SER A 140 -1.89 -11.13 9.73
N ILE A 141 -0.75 -10.46 9.90
CA ILE A 141 -0.53 -9.42 10.88
C ILE A 141 -0.13 -8.12 10.18
N LEU A 142 -0.82 -7.04 10.53
CA LEU A 142 -0.46 -5.69 10.14
C LEU A 142 0.25 -4.99 11.29
N ILE A 143 1.50 -4.63 11.07
CA ILE A 143 2.35 -3.96 12.05
C ILE A 143 2.56 -2.53 11.56
N ARG A 144 2.21 -1.55 12.38
CA ARG A 144 2.22 -0.12 12.03
C ARG A 144 3.03 0.64 13.07
N SER A 145 3.77 1.64 12.61
CA SER A 145 4.42 2.66 13.43
C SER A 145 4.18 4.04 12.83
N ASP A 146 4.75 5.07 13.45
CA ASP A 146 4.82 6.42 12.90
C ASP A 146 5.66 6.54 11.62
N SER A 147 6.53 5.56 11.35
CA SER A 147 7.54 5.63 10.28
C SER A 147 7.34 4.57 9.20
N GLU A 148 6.64 3.47 9.48
CA GLU A 148 6.50 2.34 8.57
C GLU A 148 5.21 1.55 8.83
N THR A 149 4.74 0.85 7.80
CA THR A 149 3.71 -0.19 7.94
C THR A 149 4.22 -1.45 7.24
N LYS A 150 4.20 -2.58 7.94
CA LYS A 150 4.61 -3.90 7.46
C LYS A 150 3.46 -4.89 7.56
N HIS A 151 3.41 -5.77 6.58
CA HIS A 151 2.59 -6.97 6.61
C HIS A 151 3.48 -8.16 6.95
N TYR A 152 3.01 -9.03 7.85
CA TYR A 152 3.72 -10.21 8.28
C TYR A 152 2.76 -11.40 8.29
N GLU A 153 3.07 -12.43 7.51
CA GLU A 153 2.29 -13.67 7.47
C GLU A 153 3.05 -14.77 8.22
N LEU A 154 2.37 -15.42 9.16
CA LEU A 154 2.91 -16.64 9.76
C LEU A 154 2.70 -17.80 8.78
N SER A 155 3.78 -18.53 8.54
CA SER A 155 3.75 -19.80 7.79
C SER A 155 3.05 -20.92 8.57
N GLU A 156 2.98 -20.80 9.89
CA GLU A 156 2.45 -21.82 10.78
C GLU A 156 0.99 -21.56 11.16
N THR A 157 0.25 -22.65 11.34
CA THR A 157 -1.12 -22.63 11.86
C THR A 157 -1.08 -22.57 13.38
N VAL A 158 -1.86 -21.67 13.99
CA VAL A 158 -1.94 -21.54 15.45
C VAL A 158 -3.09 -22.43 15.94
N SER A 159 -2.78 -23.46 16.72
CA SER A 159 -3.77 -24.40 17.27
C SER A 159 -4.63 -23.74 18.36
N PRO A 160 -5.85 -24.23 18.64
CA PRO A 160 -6.69 -23.68 19.71
C PRO A 160 -5.96 -23.68 21.06
N ASN A 161 -6.17 -22.62 21.85
CA ASN A 161 -5.52 -22.40 23.15
C ASN A 161 -3.98 -22.44 23.12
N SER A 162 -3.37 -22.09 21.99
CA SER A 162 -1.91 -22.03 21.84
C SER A 162 -1.47 -20.68 21.27
N CYS A 163 -0.19 -20.36 21.46
CA CYS A 163 0.44 -19.15 20.93
C CYS A 163 1.67 -19.52 20.09
N VAL A 164 1.92 -18.75 19.03
CA VAL A 164 3.15 -18.82 18.25
C VAL A 164 3.86 -17.48 18.33
N THR A 165 5.14 -17.52 18.73
CA THR A 165 5.99 -16.34 18.84
C THR A 165 6.65 -16.02 17.50
N SER A 166 6.68 -14.75 17.14
CA SER A 166 7.40 -14.26 15.97
C SER A 166 8.09 -12.93 16.24
N ALA A 167 9.02 -12.57 15.36
CA ALA A 167 9.77 -11.34 15.46
C ALA A 167 9.91 -10.68 14.09
N VAL A 168 9.81 -9.35 14.06
CA VAL A 168 10.07 -8.56 12.86
C VAL A 168 10.81 -7.28 13.21
N ILE A 169 11.66 -6.82 12.30
CA ILE A 169 12.27 -5.50 12.40
C ILE A 169 11.28 -4.46 11.88
N ILE A 170 10.99 -3.42 12.65
CA ILE A 170 10.12 -2.30 12.25
C ILE A 170 10.83 -0.96 12.49
N LYS A 171 10.70 -0.03 11.55
CA LYS A 171 11.21 1.33 11.74
C LYS A 171 10.21 2.17 12.52
N ALA A 172 10.67 2.92 13.51
CA ALA A 172 9.84 3.88 14.24
C ALA A 172 10.72 5.00 14.78
N SER A 173 10.16 6.20 14.88
CA SER A 173 10.80 7.35 15.55
C SER A 173 10.37 7.41 17.02
N ASN A 174 9.14 7.01 17.31
CA ASN A 174 8.62 6.77 18.65
C ASN A 174 8.29 5.27 18.86
N PRO A 175 8.88 4.59 19.85
CA PRO A 175 8.58 3.18 20.14
C PRO A 175 7.11 2.94 20.49
N ASP A 176 6.45 3.89 21.15
CA ASP A 176 5.05 3.76 21.57
C ASP A 176 4.06 3.86 20.40
N SER A 177 4.54 4.24 19.20
CA SER A 177 3.73 4.26 17.99
C SER A 177 3.54 2.88 17.36
N ILE A 178 4.34 1.89 17.78
CA ILE A 178 4.33 0.54 17.20
C ILE A 178 3.10 -0.22 17.70
N ASN A 179 2.25 -0.64 16.78
CA ASN A 179 1.04 -1.41 17.05
C ASN A 179 0.89 -2.54 16.03
N ALA A 180 0.46 -3.71 16.48
CA ALA A 180 0.20 -4.88 15.64
C ALA A 180 -1.25 -5.32 15.74
N ILE A 181 -1.87 -5.60 14.60
CA ILE A 181 -3.27 -6.01 14.50
C ILE A 181 -3.35 -7.29 13.68
N LEU A 182 -4.04 -8.29 14.22
CA LEU A 182 -4.37 -9.51 13.49
C LEU A 182 -5.45 -9.19 12.46
N GLN A 183 -5.10 -9.28 11.17
CA GLN A 183 -6.02 -9.01 10.07
C GLN A 183 -6.94 -10.20 9.80
N ASN A 184 -6.39 -11.41 9.78
CA ASN A 184 -7.18 -12.62 9.63
C ASN A 184 -7.69 -13.09 11.00
N LYS A 185 -8.86 -12.59 11.41
CA LYS A 185 -9.53 -12.98 12.66
C LYS A 185 -10.24 -14.33 12.55
N GLY A 186 -9.82 -15.23 11.68
CA GLY A 186 -10.29 -16.62 11.66
C GLY A 186 -11.57 -16.90 10.88
N ASP A 187 -12.15 -15.93 10.14
CA ASP A 187 -13.30 -16.21 9.26
C ASP A 187 -12.92 -17.19 8.13
N ILE A 188 -11.74 -17.00 7.55
CA ILE A 188 -11.19 -17.92 6.54
C ILE A 188 -10.88 -19.27 7.19
N SER A 189 -10.37 -19.28 8.43
CA SER A 189 -10.10 -20.50 9.18
C SER A 189 -11.38 -21.27 9.52
N GLN A 190 -12.47 -20.59 9.90
CA GLN A 190 -13.79 -21.20 10.08
C GLN A 190 -14.34 -21.77 8.78
N THR A 191 -14.16 -21.04 7.67
CA THR A 191 -14.59 -21.52 6.35
C THR A 191 -13.85 -22.80 5.98
N ILE A 192 -12.53 -22.84 6.16
CA ILE A 192 -11.71 -24.05 5.96
C ILE A 192 -12.18 -25.20 6.86
N LEU A 193 -12.38 -24.95 8.16
CA LEU A 193 -12.83 -25.97 9.11
C LEU A 193 -14.20 -26.53 8.71
N SER A 194 -15.16 -25.68 8.39
CA SER A 194 -16.51 -26.10 7.98
C SER A 194 -16.52 -26.91 6.69
N LEU A 195 -15.70 -26.51 5.70
CA LEU A 195 -15.56 -27.25 4.44
C LEU A 195 -14.85 -28.59 4.67
N SER A 196 -13.83 -28.63 5.53
CA SER A 196 -13.11 -29.85 5.90
C SER A 196 -14.04 -30.86 6.60
N GLU A 197 -14.83 -30.41 7.57
CA GLU A 197 -15.84 -31.24 8.25
C GLU A 197 -16.90 -31.75 7.27
N LYS A 198 -17.35 -30.90 6.35
CA LYS A 198 -18.32 -31.28 5.31
C LYS A 198 -17.74 -32.32 4.35
N VAL A 199 -16.46 -32.21 3.98
CA VAL A 199 -15.75 -33.21 3.15
C VAL A 199 -15.71 -34.57 3.86
N GLU A 200 -15.33 -34.62 5.13
CA GLU A 200 -15.29 -35.89 5.87
C GLU A 200 -16.70 -36.48 6.09
N SER A 201 -17.71 -35.65 6.36
CA SER A 201 -19.11 -36.09 6.44
C SER A 201 -19.62 -36.68 5.12
N LEU A 202 -19.40 -36.00 3.99
CA LEU A 202 -19.81 -36.48 2.66
C LEU A 202 -19.08 -37.78 2.28
N LYS A 203 -17.81 -37.92 2.67
CA LYS A 203 -17.02 -39.14 2.44
C LYS A 203 -17.56 -40.32 3.23
N LEU A 204 -17.96 -40.12 4.49
CA LEU A 204 -18.62 -41.14 5.30
C LEU A 204 -19.98 -41.54 4.70
N GLN A 205 -20.83 -40.57 4.36
CA GLN A 205 -22.14 -40.82 3.73
C GLN A 205 -21.99 -41.57 2.40
N LEU A 206 -20.99 -41.23 1.59
CA LEU A 206 -20.68 -41.92 0.35
C LEU A 206 -20.21 -43.35 0.59
N GLN A 207 -19.41 -43.59 1.63
CA GLN A 207 -18.95 -44.92 1.99
C GLN A 207 -20.11 -45.81 2.44
N ASP A 208 -21.02 -45.28 3.24
CA ASP A 208 -22.19 -46.01 3.71
C ASP A 208 -23.17 -46.29 2.56
N ALA A 209 -23.44 -45.31 1.70
CA ALA A 209 -24.25 -45.50 0.51
C ALA A 209 -23.65 -46.57 -0.44
N LYS A 210 -22.32 -46.62 -0.57
CA LYS A 210 -21.62 -47.67 -1.34
C LYS A 210 -21.75 -49.07 -0.71
N LYS A 211 -21.71 -49.18 0.62
CA LYS A 211 -21.89 -50.46 1.32
C LYS A 211 -23.32 -50.99 1.18
N SER A 212 -24.30 -50.09 1.18
CA SER A 212 -25.72 -50.42 0.99
C SER A 212 -26.10 -50.70 -0.47
N PHE A 213 -25.21 -50.46 -1.43
CA PHE A 213 -25.49 -50.68 -2.85
C PHE A 213 -25.35 -52.17 -3.22
N GLY A 214 -26.48 -52.83 -3.50
CA GLY A 214 -26.53 -54.23 -3.91
C GLY A 214 -26.17 -54.45 -5.39
N LYS A 215 -25.89 -55.70 -5.76
CA LYS A 215 -25.59 -56.10 -7.16
C LYS A 215 -26.83 -56.32 -8.04
N GLU A 216 -28.02 -56.36 -7.45
CA GLU A 216 -29.28 -56.65 -8.13
C GLU A 216 -29.91 -55.39 -8.72
N ASN A 217 -30.57 -55.50 -9.88
CA ASN A 217 -31.19 -54.35 -10.55
C ASN A 217 -32.59 -54.04 -9.99
N THR A 218 -32.66 -53.61 -8.73
CA THR A 218 -33.90 -53.20 -8.05
C THR A 218 -34.10 -51.67 -8.13
N GLU A 219 -35.34 -51.20 -8.01
CA GLU A 219 -35.63 -49.75 -7.94
C GLU A 219 -34.95 -49.08 -6.75
N GLU A 220 -34.81 -49.79 -5.63
CA GLU A 220 -34.05 -49.34 -4.46
C GLU A 220 -32.56 -49.15 -4.79
N ASN A 221 -31.94 -50.10 -5.50
CA ASN A 221 -30.55 -49.95 -5.95
C ASN A 221 -30.38 -48.83 -6.98
N LYS A 222 -31.37 -48.56 -7.85
CA LYS A 222 -31.33 -47.37 -8.73
C LYS A 222 -31.35 -46.07 -7.94
N MET A 223 -32.21 -45.95 -6.92
CA MET A 223 -32.24 -44.77 -6.05
C MET A 223 -30.91 -44.59 -5.29
N ILE A 224 -30.36 -45.67 -4.71
CA ILE A 224 -29.04 -45.62 -4.04
C ILE A 224 -27.94 -45.22 -5.05
N GLY A 225 -28.01 -45.72 -6.30
CA GLY A 225 -27.11 -45.33 -7.39
C GLY A 225 -27.15 -43.83 -7.68
N THR A 226 -28.34 -43.23 -7.79
CA THR A 226 -28.47 -41.77 -7.98
C THR A 226 -27.93 -40.98 -6.79
N LYS A 227 -28.17 -41.45 -5.56
CA LYS A 227 -27.62 -40.85 -4.33
C LYS A 227 -26.09 -40.89 -4.30
N ILE A 228 -25.47 -41.99 -4.74
CA ILE A 228 -24.01 -42.11 -4.87
C ILE A 228 -23.46 -41.09 -5.87
N ILE A 229 -24.13 -40.89 -7.01
CA ILE A 229 -23.72 -39.90 -8.02
C ILE A 229 -23.78 -38.49 -7.43
N ASP A 230 -24.87 -38.16 -6.75
CA ASP A 230 -25.05 -36.84 -6.14
C ASP A 230 -24.03 -36.59 -5.02
N LEU A 231 -23.82 -37.57 -4.11
CA LEU A 231 -22.80 -37.48 -3.06
C LEU A 231 -21.38 -37.32 -3.62
N ARG A 232 -21.04 -37.98 -4.74
CA ARG A 232 -19.75 -37.79 -5.42
C ARG A 232 -19.61 -36.39 -5.97
N LYS A 233 -20.67 -35.85 -6.57
CA LYS A 233 -20.70 -34.49 -7.09
C LYS A 233 -20.49 -33.48 -5.95
N GLN A 234 -21.30 -33.55 -4.90
CA GLN A 234 -21.19 -32.67 -3.74
C GLN A 234 -19.81 -32.76 -3.07
N LEU A 235 -19.23 -33.96 -2.98
CA LEU A 235 -17.89 -34.16 -2.42
C LEU A 235 -16.81 -33.49 -3.28
N ASN A 236 -16.90 -33.63 -4.60
CA ASN A 236 -15.95 -33.00 -5.51
C ASN A 236 -16.08 -31.48 -5.50
N ASP A 237 -17.30 -30.95 -5.57
CA ASP A 237 -17.58 -29.51 -5.53
C ASP A 237 -17.05 -28.90 -4.21
N THR A 238 -17.36 -29.52 -3.06
CA THR A 238 -16.87 -29.04 -1.75
C THR A 238 -15.35 -29.13 -1.63
N ARG A 239 -14.72 -30.16 -2.23
CA ARG A 239 -13.27 -30.31 -2.25
C ARG A 239 -12.60 -29.26 -3.14
N GLU A 240 -13.21 -28.92 -4.27
CA GLU A 240 -12.75 -27.86 -5.16
C GLU A 240 -12.78 -26.50 -4.45
N ASP A 241 -13.88 -26.19 -3.76
CA ASP A 241 -14.01 -24.96 -2.96
C ASP A 241 -12.91 -24.87 -1.88
N LEU A 242 -12.67 -25.96 -1.15
CA LEU A 242 -11.61 -26.02 -0.14
C LEU A 242 -10.22 -25.79 -0.76
N GLN A 243 -9.93 -26.42 -1.90
CA GLN A 243 -8.66 -26.24 -2.60
C GLN A 243 -8.49 -24.83 -3.16
N ARG A 244 -9.58 -24.19 -3.62
CA ARG A 244 -9.57 -22.80 -4.08
C ARG A 244 -9.19 -21.83 -2.96
N ILE A 245 -9.70 -22.06 -1.75
CA ILE A 245 -9.35 -21.27 -0.57
C ILE A 245 -7.88 -21.48 -0.18
N TYR A 246 -7.40 -22.72 -0.16
CA TYR A 246 -5.97 -22.99 0.07
C TYR A 246 -5.08 -22.33 -0.98
N PHE A 247 -5.48 -22.40 -2.26
CA PHE A 247 -4.75 -21.73 -3.32
C PHE A 247 -4.71 -20.22 -3.11
N ALA A 248 -5.83 -19.59 -2.75
CA ALA A 248 -5.86 -18.15 -2.46
C ALA A 248 -4.97 -17.77 -1.26
N LEU A 249 -4.93 -18.61 -0.21
CA LEU A 249 -4.11 -18.38 0.98
C LEU A 249 -2.60 -18.53 0.74
N TYR A 250 -2.21 -19.48 -0.11
CA TYR A 250 -0.79 -19.78 -0.36
C TYR A 250 -0.26 -19.20 -1.67
N THR A 251 -1.11 -18.50 -2.44
CA THR A 251 -0.63 -17.73 -3.59
C THR A 251 0.04 -16.47 -3.06
N PRO A 252 1.35 -16.28 -3.29
CA PRO A 252 2.03 -15.08 -2.84
C PRO A 252 1.35 -13.84 -3.42
N ASP A 253 0.99 -12.92 -2.54
CA ASP A 253 0.21 -11.75 -2.90
C ASP A 253 0.95 -10.93 -3.96
N LYS A 254 0.39 -10.86 -5.18
CA LYS A 254 1.00 -10.08 -6.28
C LYS A 254 0.76 -8.58 -6.10
N ALA A 255 -0.14 -8.20 -5.20
CA ALA A 255 -0.30 -6.82 -4.79
C ALA A 255 0.91 -6.44 -3.94
N LYS A 256 1.94 -5.89 -4.60
CA LYS A 256 2.96 -5.11 -3.88
C LYS A 256 2.21 -4.05 -3.10
N PHE A 257 2.09 -4.22 -1.78
CA PHE A 257 1.79 -3.13 -0.88
C PHE A 257 2.82 -2.06 -1.19
N VAL A 258 2.40 -1.00 -1.88
CA VAL A 258 3.21 0.19 -2.04
C VAL A 258 2.92 1.00 -0.80
N PRO A 259 3.77 0.94 0.25
CA PRO A 259 3.57 1.79 1.42
C PRO A 259 3.36 3.22 0.92
N GLN A 260 2.32 3.88 1.44
CA GLN A 260 2.11 5.29 1.14
C GLN A 260 3.36 6.03 1.58
N LYS A 261 4.14 6.54 0.62
CA LYS A 261 5.42 7.17 0.93
C LYS A 261 5.10 8.56 1.48
N LEU A 262 5.46 8.77 2.74
CA LEU A 262 5.19 9.99 3.48
C LEU A 262 6.43 10.91 3.46
N SER A 263 6.19 12.21 3.56
CA SER A 263 7.22 13.22 3.78
C SER A 263 7.76 13.16 5.22
N PHE A 264 8.76 13.99 5.56
CA PHE A 264 9.26 14.08 6.94
C PHE A 264 8.19 14.63 7.90
N LEU A 265 7.17 15.33 7.38
CA LEU A 265 6.01 15.80 8.12
C LEU A 265 4.85 14.80 8.18
N GLY A 266 5.01 13.60 7.63
CA GLY A 266 3.97 12.56 7.62
C GLY A 266 2.86 12.81 6.58
N THR A 267 3.04 13.76 5.66
CA THR A 267 2.08 14.01 4.58
C THR A 267 2.35 13.10 3.39
N PRO A 268 1.31 12.61 2.67
CA PRO A 268 1.52 11.86 1.43
C PRO A 268 2.32 12.67 0.41
N ILE A 269 3.34 12.06 -0.20
CA ILE A 269 4.13 12.74 -1.24
C ILE A 269 3.32 12.75 -2.54
N GLU A 270 2.77 13.92 -2.88
CA GLU A 270 2.04 14.16 -4.12
C GLU A 270 2.78 15.17 -4.99
N GLY A 271 3.22 14.74 -6.18
CA GLY A 271 3.91 15.63 -7.12
C GLY A 271 5.23 16.20 -6.61
N GLU A 272 5.67 17.30 -7.21
CA GLU A 272 6.77 18.10 -6.69
C GLU A 272 6.24 19.08 -5.66
N SER A 273 6.79 19.09 -4.46
CA SER A 273 6.36 19.97 -3.39
C SER A 273 7.54 20.46 -2.55
N ALA A 274 7.38 21.63 -1.94
CA ALA A 274 8.33 22.14 -0.96
C ALA A 274 7.54 22.73 0.22
N VAL A 275 7.95 22.39 1.44
CA VAL A 275 7.21 22.74 2.65
C VAL A 275 8.16 23.28 3.71
N LYS A 276 7.80 24.42 4.27
CA LYS A 276 8.45 25.02 5.45
C LYS A 276 8.23 24.11 6.66
N ILE A 277 9.32 23.62 7.26
CA ILE A 277 9.29 22.81 8.48
C ILE A 277 9.37 23.69 9.72
N SER A 278 10.35 24.60 9.75
CA SER A 278 10.56 25.50 10.88
C SER A 278 11.34 26.74 10.50
N VAL A 279 11.19 27.78 11.32
CA VAL A 279 11.91 29.05 11.21
C VAL A 279 12.52 29.34 12.58
N SER A 280 13.82 29.61 12.64
CA SER A 280 14.49 30.03 13.87
C SER A 280 15.29 31.31 13.67
N PRO A 281 15.38 32.22 14.66
CA PRO A 281 16.21 33.41 14.55
C PRO A 281 17.67 33.04 14.32
N SER A 282 18.36 33.79 13.46
CA SER A 282 19.79 33.62 13.21
C SER A 282 20.61 34.45 14.17
N VAL A 283 21.68 33.87 14.72
CA VAL A 283 22.56 34.53 15.69
C VAL A 283 23.44 35.61 15.04
N ALA A 284 23.60 35.58 13.72
CA ALA A 284 24.59 36.42 13.03
C ALA A 284 24.10 37.84 12.66
N SER A 285 22.79 38.09 12.63
CA SER A 285 22.25 39.41 12.24
C SER A 285 20.81 39.61 12.72
N LEU A 286 20.45 40.85 13.06
CA LEU A 286 19.07 41.25 13.38
C LEU A 286 18.17 41.01 12.15
N ASN A 287 16.94 40.54 12.37
CA ASN A 287 15.95 40.25 11.31
C ASN A 287 16.36 39.16 10.30
N SER A 288 17.32 38.31 10.66
CA SER A 288 17.70 37.14 9.86
C SER A 288 17.19 35.86 10.51
N TYR A 289 16.68 34.95 9.68
CA TYR A 289 16.11 33.68 10.11
C TYR A 289 16.74 32.51 9.36
N ASN A 290 16.96 31.41 10.06
CA ASN A 290 17.28 30.12 9.47
C ASN A 290 15.96 29.39 9.21
N VAL A 291 15.69 29.10 7.94
CA VAL A 291 14.50 28.38 7.48
C VAL A 291 14.91 26.95 7.19
N PHE A 292 14.25 26.00 7.82
CA PHE A 292 14.37 24.58 7.52
C PHE A 292 13.15 24.15 6.71
N PHE A 293 13.37 23.42 5.63
CA PHE A 293 12.32 22.99 4.73
C PHE A 293 12.60 21.60 4.16
N GLU A 294 11.54 20.92 3.74
CA GLU A 294 11.63 19.73 2.90
C GLU A 294 11.25 20.06 1.46
N ALA A 295 11.87 19.39 0.51
CA ALA A 295 11.44 19.32 -0.87
C ALA A 295 11.25 17.85 -1.26
N CYS A 296 10.10 17.54 -1.84
CA CYS A 296 9.70 16.17 -2.16
C CYS A 296 9.46 16.01 -3.66
N ALA A 297 9.76 14.82 -4.15
CA ALA A 297 9.44 14.38 -5.50
C ALA A 297 8.46 13.21 -5.44
N GLY A 298 7.33 13.32 -6.15
CA GLY A 298 6.32 12.28 -6.28
C GLY A 298 6.80 11.12 -7.16
N MET A 299 5.92 10.61 -8.04
CA MET A 299 6.27 9.45 -8.87
C MET A 299 7.42 9.71 -9.87
N LYS A 300 7.65 10.98 -10.23
CA LYS A 300 8.75 11.39 -11.11
C LYS A 300 9.92 11.91 -10.29
N GLN A 301 11.12 11.60 -10.75
CA GLN A 301 12.34 12.18 -10.20
C GLN A 301 12.37 13.67 -10.51
N VAL A 302 12.89 14.48 -9.59
CA VAL A 302 13.16 15.91 -9.84
C VAL A 302 14.67 16.09 -9.99
N ARG A 303 15.10 16.62 -11.13
CA ARG A 303 16.49 16.97 -11.43
C ARG A 303 16.72 18.46 -11.20
N LEU A 304 17.90 18.79 -10.70
CA LEU A 304 18.30 20.17 -10.40
C LEU A 304 17.24 20.93 -9.58
N PRO A 305 16.76 20.38 -8.44
CA PRO A 305 15.75 21.04 -7.63
C PRO A 305 16.27 22.39 -7.12
N VAL A 306 15.50 23.44 -7.40
CA VAL A 306 15.70 24.78 -6.84
C VAL A 306 14.44 25.16 -6.10
N ILE A 307 14.62 25.58 -4.86
CA ILE A 307 13.53 25.96 -3.97
C ILE A 307 13.62 27.46 -3.73
N SER A 308 12.54 28.16 -4.05
CA SER A 308 12.42 29.59 -3.79
C SER A 308 11.87 29.81 -2.39
N ILE A 309 12.61 30.56 -1.58
CA ILE A 309 12.22 30.96 -0.24
C ILE A 309 12.01 32.47 -0.29
N SER A 310 10.79 32.90 -0.02
CA SER A 310 10.40 34.31 -0.06
C SER A 310 9.90 34.77 1.29
N SER A 311 10.17 36.04 1.62
CA SER A 311 9.64 36.76 2.77
C SER A 311 9.02 38.08 2.33
N ASP A 312 8.57 38.88 3.29
CA ASP A 312 8.15 40.26 3.08
C ASP A 312 9.28 41.19 2.61
N PHE A 313 10.54 40.77 2.74
CA PHE A 313 11.72 41.60 2.49
C PHE A 313 12.53 41.14 1.28
N GLU A 314 12.79 39.84 1.16
CA GLU A 314 13.62 39.29 0.08
C GLU A 314 13.12 37.93 -0.41
N SER A 315 13.65 37.49 -1.54
CA SER A 315 13.45 36.15 -2.08
C SER A 315 14.80 35.58 -2.47
N ILE A 316 15.06 34.35 -2.06
CA ILE A 316 16.30 33.64 -2.37
C ILE A 316 15.98 32.28 -2.97
N ASP A 317 16.82 31.86 -3.91
CA ASP A 317 16.71 30.54 -4.52
C ASP A 317 17.80 29.63 -3.96
N VAL A 318 17.38 28.49 -3.44
CA VAL A 318 18.24 27.51 -2.80
C VAL A 318 18.38 26.31 -3.69
N LYS A 319 19.60 26.12 -4.20
CA LYS A 319 19.98 24.91 -4.91
C LYS A 319 20.04 23.74 -3.93
N MET A 320 19.28 22.70 -4.24
CA MET A 320 19.31 21.42 -3.53
C MET A 320 20.40 20.51 -4.13
N GLY A 321 20.45 19.24 -3.72
CA GLY A 321 21.30 18.23 -4.35
C GLY A 321 21.01 18.07 -5.85
N GLU A 322 21.81 17.26 -6.56
CA GLU A 322 21.67 17.10 -8.02
C GLU A 322 20.29 16.56 -8.46
N LYS A 323 19.64 15.78 -7.59
CA LYS A 323 18.35 15.16 -7.84
C LYS A 323 17.62 14.78 -6.55
N ILE A 324 16.29 14.74 -6.59
CA ILE A 324 15.43 14.10 -5.58
C ILE A 324 14.79 12.88 -6.23
N SER A 325 15.05 11.71 -5.65
CA SER A 325 14.58 10.42 -6.17
C SER A 325 13.05 10.30 -6.09
N PRO A 326 12.42 9.48 -6.95
CA PRO A 326 10.97 9.28 -6.92
C PRO A 326 10.43 8.84 -5.56
N ASN A 327 9.38 9.52 -5.11
CA ASN A 327 8.69 9.33 -3.84
C ASN A 327 9.64 9.45 -2.64
N THR A 328 10.54 10.43 -2.69
CA THR A 328 11.45 10.75 -1.58
C THR A 328 11.47 12.25 -1.35
N CYS A 329 11.89 12.63 -0.14
CA CYS A 329 12.09 14.03 0.22
C CYS A 329 13.55 14.27 0.61
N GLN A 330 14.01 15.51 0.43
CA GLN A 330 15.27 16.01 0.94
C GLN A 330 15.01 17.20 1.85
N MET A 331 15.71 17.26 2.97
CA MET A 331 15.71 18.43 3.85
C MET A 331 16.88 19.34 3.51
N SER A 332 16.65 20.64 3.60
CA SER A 332 17.69 21.64 3.50
C SER A 332 17.37 22.82 4.42
N SER A 333 18.32 23.75 4.50
CA SER A 333 18.18 24.96 5.27
C SER A 333 18.79 26.13 4.54
N ALA A 334 18.21 27.31 4.72
CA ALA A 334 18.75 28.54 4.20
C ALA A 334 18.52 29.70 5.15
N LYS A 335 19.27 30.78 4.93
CA LYS A 335 19.14 32.00 5.69
C LYS A 335 18.37 33.02 4.85
N ILE A 336 17.34 33.64 5.43
CA ILE A 336 16.58 34.72 4.80
C ILE A 336 16.39 35.88 5.78
N ILE A 337 16.25 37.09 5.26
CA ILE A 337 15.88 38.30 5.99
C ILE A 337 14.37 38.47 5.91
N ALA A 338 13.73 38.77 7.03
CA ALA A 338 12.29 39.03 7.09
C ALA A 338 11.99 40.02 8.22
N THR A 339 10.97 40.87 8.06
CA THR A 339 10.45 41.69 9.17
C THR A 339 9.51 40.87 10.04
N ASP A 340 8.76 39.96 9.41
CA ASP A 340 7.84 39.03 10.06
C ASP A 340 8.20 37.58 9.71
N PRO A 341 8.53 36.71 10.69
CA PRO A 341 8.84 35.30 10.42
C PRO A 341 7.68 34.51 9.80
N GLU A 342 6.42 34.94 10.01
CA GLU A 342 5.26 34.28 9.42
C GLU A 342 5.09 34.60 7.93
N SER A 343 5.72 35.68 7.44
CA SER A 343 5.73 36.02 6.01
C SER A 343 6.57 35.05 5.16
N ILE A 344 7.42 34.24 5.80
CA ILE A 344 8.34 33.33 5.11
C ILE A 344 7.56 32.17 4.50
N SER A 345 7.68 32.01 3.19
CA SER A 345 7.09 30.94 2.39
C SER A 345 8.17 30.17 1.60
N VAL A 346 7.90 28.90 1.31
CA VAL A 346 8.82 28.00 0.61
C VAL A 346 8.05 27.35 -0.53
N ASN A 347 8.52 27.51 -1.76
CA ASN A 347 7.88 26.97 -2.96
C ASN A 347 8.92 26.39 -3.92
N PRO A 348 8.59 25.35 -4.72
CA PRO A 348 9.42 24.95 -5.85
C PRO A 348 9.59 26.10 -6.84
N ALA A 349 10.80 26.36 -7.31
CA ALA A 349 11.09 27.48 -8.22
C ALA A 349 10.61 27.25 -9.68
N GLY A 350 9.90 26.16 -9.96
CA GLY A 350 9.28 25.89 -11.27
C GLY A 350 10.19 25.21 -12.30
N ASN A 351 11.26 24.52 -11.87
CA ASN A 351 12.24 23.88 -12.76
C ASN A 351 11.76 22.59 -13.44
N ALA A 352 10.46 22.27 -13.38
CA ALA A 352 9.91 21.02 -13.88
C ALA A 352 10.24 20.79 -15.38
N ASP A 353 10.19 21.85 -16.19
CA ASP A 353 10.50 21.77 -17.62
C ASP A 353 12.00 21.47 -17.87
N SER A 354 12.89 22.13 -17.12
CA SER A 354 14.34 21.86 -17.18
C SER A 354 14.65 20.43 -16.71
N SER A 355 13.94 19.93 -15.70
CA SER A 355 14.11 18.56 -15.20
C SER A 355 13.77 17.52 -16.25
N ILE A 356 12.66 17.70 -16.98
CA ILE A 356 12.24 16.79 -18.05
C ILE A 356 13.26 16.81 -19.19
N GLN A 357 13.69 17.99 -19.63
CA GLN A 357 14.69 18.13 -20.69
C GLN A 357 16.04 17.49 -20.32
N VAL A 358 16.47 17.60 -19.07
CA VAL A 358 17.70 16.96 -18.57
C VAL A 358 17.58 15.44 -18.64
N ASP A 359 16.47 14.86 -18.17
CA ASP A 359 16.28 13.40 -18.22
C ASP A 359 16.23 12.88 -19.68
N GLU A 360 15.56 13.59 -20.59
CA GLU A 360 15.51 13.24 -22.02
C GLU A 360 16.90 13.30 -22.67
N LEU A 361 17.69 14.34 -22.37
CA LEU A 361 19.05 14.50 -22.89
C LEU A 361 20.00 13.44 -22.34
N GLU A 362 19.92 13.09 -21.06
CA GLU A 362 20.74 12.00 -20.48
C GLU A 362 20.44 10.65 -21.15
N VAL A 363 19.15 10.34 -21.38
CA VAL A 363 18.74 9.12 -22.09
C VAL A 363 19.29 9.13 -23.53
N LYS A 364 19.12 10.25 -24.25
CA LYS A 364 19.64 10.43 -25.62
C LYS A 364 21.16 10.28 -25.69
N ILE A 365 21.89 10.88 -24.75
CA ILE A 365 23.35 10.79 -24.67
C ILE A 365 23.79 9.33 -24.44
N ASN A 366 23.13 8.62 -23.53
CA ASN A 366 23.44 7.22 -23.24
C ASN A 366 23.16 6.32 -24.44
N ASP A 367 22.06 6.53 -25.15
CA ASP A 367 21.72 5.78 -26.35
C ASP A 367 22.73 6.03 -27.49
N LEU A 368 23.03 7.30 -27.79
CA LEU A 368 24.03 7.66 -28.78
C LEU A 368 25.42 7.11 -28.44
N GLN A 369 25.80 7.07 -27.16
CA GLN A 369 27.06 6.45 -26.71
C GLN A 369 27.09 4.94 -26.92
N LYS A 370 25.96 4.24 -26.68
CA LYS A 370 25.83 2.81 -26.96
C LYS A 370 25.94 2.53 -28.45
N GLN A 371 25.23 3.29 -29.28
CA GLN A 371 25.33 3.20 -30.74
C GLN A 371 26.77 3.45 -31.22
N LEU A 372 27.43 4.49 -30.71
CA LEU A 372 28.81 4.81 -31.03
C LEU A 372 29.78 3.69 -30.64
N THR A 373 29.55 3.04 -29.50
CA THR A 373 30.37 1.91 -29.04
C THR A 373 30.16 0.68 -29.91
N SER A 374 28.91 0.37 -30.24
CA SER A 374 28.55 -0.72 -31.15
C SER A 374 29.18 -0.54 -32.53
N GLU A 375 29.08 0.66 -33.10
CA GLU A 375 29.67 0.95 -34.42
C GLU A 375 31.20 0.90 -34.41
N LYS A 376 31.86 1.32 -33.32
CA LYS A 376 33.30 1.15 -33.15
C LYS A 376 33.71 -0.31 -33.10
N GLU A 377 32.95 -1.17 -32.45
CA GLU A 377 33.23 -2.61 -32.41
C GLU A 377 32.99 -3.26 -33.78
N LEU A 378 31.93 -2.89 -34.52
CA LEU A 378 31.72 -3.36 -35.89
C LEU A 378 32.88 -2.97 -36.81
N LEU A 379 33.32 -1.70 -36.75
CA LEU A 379 34.47 -1.23 -37.50
C LEU A 379 35.75 -1.99 -37.12
N LYS A 380 35.96 -2.25 -35.83
CA LYS A 380 37.10 -3.04 -35.35
C LYS A 380 37.07 -4.47 -35.89
N ILE A 381 35.91 -5.13 -35.88
CA ILE A 381 35.73 -6.47 -36.45
C ILE A 381 36.04 -6.45 -37.95
N LEU A 382 35.54 -5.45 -38.69
CA LEU A 382 35.79 -5.29 -40.12
C LEU A 382 37.29 -5.14 -40.43
N ILE A 383 38.00 -4.30 -39.68
CA ILE A 383 39.45 -4.05 -39.86
C ILE A 383 40.29 -5.29 -39.55
N HIS A 384 39.91 -6.06 -38.52
CA HIS A 384 40.66 -7.24 -38.07
C HIS A 384 40.21 -8.55 -38.73
N ASN A 385 39.27 -8.50 -39.68
CA ASN A 385 38.83 -9.68 -40.40
C ASN A 385 39.94 -10.15 -41.38
N PRO A 386 40.49 -11.38 -41.21
CA PRO A 386 41.51 -11.91 -42.11
C PRO A 386 40.99 -12.15 -43.53
N ASN A 387 39.68 -12.36 -43.69
CA ASN A 387 39.01 -12.53 -44.98
C ASN A 387 38.19 -11.27 -45.29
N ARG A 388 38.88 -10.23 -45.78
CA ARG A 388 38.24 -8.94 -46.08
C ARG A 388 37.12 -9.13 -47.13
N PRO A 389 35.93 -8.55 -46.90
CA PRO A 389 34.85 -8.63 -47.89
C PRO A 389 35.22 -7.82 -49.15
N GLU A 390 34.63 -8.18 -50.29
CA GLU A 390 34.89 -7.49 -51.57
C GLU A 390 34.50 -5.99 -51.53
N ASN A 391 33.51 -5.63 -50.72
CA ASN A 391 33.07 -4.25 -50.49
C ASN A 391 33.68 -3.61 -49.23
N PHE A 392 34.89 -4.01 -48.84
CA PHE A 392 35.56 -3.53 -47.62
C PHE A 392 35.66 -1.99 -47.55
N GLU A 393 36.11 -1.32 -48.61
CA GLU A 393 36.30 0.14 -48.62
C GLU A 393 34.98 0.92 -48.46
N GLU A 394 33.90 0.40 -49.04
CA GLU A 394 32.57 0.98 -48.93
C GLU A 394 32.04 0.82 -47.49
N GLN A 395 32.15 -0.37 -46.90
CA GLN A 395 31.76 -0.60 -45.50
C GLN A 395 32.61 0.21 -44.52
N LEU A 396 33.91 0.33 -44.77
CA LEU A 396 34.84 1.13 -43.97
C LEU A 396 34.41 2.60 -43.95
N THR A 397 34.14 3.17 -45.13
CA THR A 397 33.69 4.56 -45.26
C THR A 397 32.37 4.77 -44.54
N LEU A 398 31.40 3.86 -44.74
CA LEU A 398 30.08 3.92 -44.10
C LEU A 398 30.17 3.92 -42.57
N HIS A 399 30.97 3.02 -41.98
CA HIS A 399 31.12 2.98 -40.53
C HIS A 399 31.88 4.21 -39.98
N VAL A 400 32.87 4.73 -40.71
CA VAL A 400 33.59 5.96 -40.31
C VAL A 400 32.67 7.19 -40.33
N GLU A 401 31.85 7.35 -41.37
CA GLU A 401 30.86 8.42 -41.46
C GLU A 401 29.81 8.33 -40.34
N LYS A 402 29.31 7.12 -40.07
CA LYS A 402 28.35 6.87 -38.99
C LYS A 402 28.93 7.18 -37.62
N ILE A 403 30.17 6.76 -37.34
CA ILE A 403 30.90 7.10 -36.11
C ILE A 403 31.08 8.61 -35.97
N THR A 404 31.42 9.30 -37.06
CA THR A 404 31.61 10.76 -37.06
C THR A 404 30.31 11.49 -36.74
N THR A 405 29.21 11.08 -37.36
CA THR A 405 27.87 11.60 -37.11
C THR A 405 27.46 11.39 -35.66
N LEU A 406 27.57 10.14 -35.16
CA LEU A 406 27.25 9.81 -33.76
C LEU A 406 28.10 10.61 -32.75
N ARG A 407 29.38 10.87 -33.04
CA ARG A 407 30.21 11.74 -32.18
C ARG A 407 29.69 13.16 -32.14
N ASN A 408 29.34 13.74 -33.28
CA ASN A 408 28.81 15.09 -33.37
C ASN A 408 27.47 15.21 -32.63
N ASP A 409 26.60 14.22 -32.77
CA ASP A 409 25.32 14.18 -32.06
C ASP A 409 25.50 14.09 -30.54
N VAL A 410 26.44 13.28 -30.06
CA VAL A 410 26.80 13.20 -28.62
C VAL A 410 27.31 14.55 -28.13
N ILE A 411 28.19 15.22 -28.89
CA ILE A 411 28.74 16.54 -28.51
C ILE A 411 27.62 17.59 -28.45
N SER A 412 26.74 17.61 -29.45
CA SER A 412 25.60 18.53 -29.51
C SER A 412 24.66 18.33 -28.32
N ALA A 413 24.24 17.09 -28.03
CA ALA A 413 23.38 16.78 -26.89
C ALA A 413 24.03 17.14 -25.54
N LYS A 414 25.35 16.89 -25.37
CA LYS A 414 26.10 17.30 -24.17
C LYS A 414 26.19 18.82 -24.02
N SER A 415 26.36 19.55 -25.12
CA SER A 415 26.35 21.01 -25.11
C SER A 415 25.00 21.57 -24.68
N GLU A 416 23.90 21.00 -25.16
CA GLU A 416 22.54 21.39 -24.78
C GLU A 416 22.26 21.12 -23.29
N LEU A 417 22.65 19.93 -22.80
CA LEU A 417 22.57 19.60 -21.38
C LEU A 417 23.36 20.60 -20.52
N SER A 418 24.57 20.95 -20.96
CA SER A 418 25.44 21.90 -20.24
C SER A 418 24.85 23.31 -20.23
N LYS A 419 24.16 23.72 -21.29
CA LYS A 419 23.43 24.99 -21.37
C LYS A 419 22.27 25.03 -20.37
N ILE A 420 21.48 23.96 -20.27
CA ILE A 420 20.37 23.89 -19.30
C ILE A 420 20.91 23.94 -17.87
N LEU A 421 21.98 23.19 -17.58
CA LEU A 421 22.66 23.23 -16.28
C LEU A 421 23.14 24.63 -15.92
N TYR A 422 23.75 25.34 -16.89
CA TYR A 422 24.23 26.71 -16.67
C TYR A 422 23.08 27.69 -16.41
N LEU A 423 21.99 27.62 -17.19
CA LEU A 423 20.83 28.50 -17.04
C LEU A 423 20.05 28.26 -15.74
N THR A 424 20.03 27.01 -15.26
CA THR A 424 19.33 26.64 -14.02
C THR A 424 20.10 27.05 -12.76
N TYR A 425 21.42 27.30 -12.87
CA TYR A 425 22.31 27.59 -11.74
C TYR A 425 22.94 28.99 -11.78
N ARG A 426 22.44 29.87 -12.64
CA ARG A 426 22.79 31.28 -12.68
C ARG A 426 21.73 32.07 -11.93
#